data_AF-A0A4Q3VRQ1-F1
#
_entry.id   AF-A0A4Q3VRQ1-F1
#
_cell.length_a   1.000
_cell.length_b   1.000
_cell.length_c   1.000
_cell.angle_alpha   90.00
_cell.angle_beta   90.00
_cell.angle_gamma   90.00
#
_symmetry.space_group_name_H-M   'P 1'
#
loop_
_entity.id
_entity.type
_entity.pdbx_description
1 polymer ?
#
loop_
_entity_poly.entity_id
_entity_poly.type
_entity_poly.pdbx_seq_one_letter_code
_entity_poly.pdbx_strand_id
1 'polypeptide(L)'
;MKRLAIVVTHPIQYYAPVFQALTASKQVELKVFYTWGEGSVKKFDPDFKKVIEWDIPLLEGYAYEFLTNKSSDPGTHHFRGII
;
A
#
# COMPACT_ATOMS: atom_id res chain seq x y z
N MET A 1 -20.38 12.67 6.31
CA MET A 1 -19.31 11.80 5.76
C MET A 1 -18.11 11.90 6.69
N LYS A 2 -17.59 10.79 7.22
CA LYS A 2 -16.43 10.79 8.15
C LYS A 2 -15.14 10.61 7.35
N ARG A 3 -14.06 11.28 7.76
CA ARG A 3 -12.74 11.11 7.15
C ARG A 3 -12.03 9.91 7.78
N LEU A 4 -11.48 9.04 6.94
CA LEU A 4 -10.73 7.86 7.35
C LEU A 4 -9.34 7.86 6.70
N ALA A 5 -8.30 7.81 7.53
CA ALA A 5 -6.94 7.58 7.10
C ALA A 5 -6.55 6.13 7.40
N ILE A 6 -6.02 5.42 6.40
CA ILE A 6 -5.43 4.10 6.57
C ILE A 6 -3.94 4.22 6.30
N VAL A 7 -3.11 3.76 7.24
CA VAL A 7 -1.65 3.73 7.10
C VAL A 7 -1.21 2.29 7.02
N VAL A 8 -0.61 1.92 5.90
CA VAL A 8 -0.15 0.55 5.61
C VAL A 8 1.21 0.62 4.89
N THR A 9 1.96 -0.48 4.93
CA THR A 9 3.31 -0.49 4.36
C THR A 9 3.30 -0.42 2.83
N HIS A 10 2.45 -1.23 2.18
CA HIS A 10 2.41 -1.34 0.72
C HIS A 10 1.05 -1.85 0.23
N PRO A 11 0.72 -1.63 -1.05
CA PRO A 11 -0.49 -2.17 -1.64
C PRO A 11 -0.38 -3.68 -1.83
N ILE A 12 -1.43 -4.41 -1.46
CA ILE A 12 -1.55 -5.87 -1.64
C ILE A 12 -2.97 -6.23 -2.10
N GLN A 13 -3.09 -7.41 -2.70
CA GLN A 13 -4.31 -7.92 -3.33
C GLN A 13 -5.51 -8.05 -2.38
N TYR A 14 -5.26 -8.23 -1.09
CA TYR A 14 -6.34 -8.37 -0.10
C TYR A 14 -6.96 -7.04 0.29
N TYR A 15 -6.19 -5.95 0.26
CA TYR A 15 -6.65 -4.65 0.74
C TYR A 15 -7.29 -3.80 -0.36
N ALA A 16 -6.81 -3.90 -1.61
CA ALA A 16 -7.31 -3.09 -2.70
C ALA A 16 -8.85 -3.18 -2.89
N PRO A 17 -9.47 -4.38 -2.90
CA PRO A 17 -10.94 -4.47 -3.03
C PRO A 17 -11.70 -3.85 -1.85
N VAL A 18 -11.12 -3.93 -0.64
CA VAL A 18 -11.72 -3.34 0.57
C VAL A 18 -11.70 -1.82 0.49
N PHE A 19 -10.59 -1.22 0.03
CA PHE A 19 -10.46 0.24 -0.11
C PHE A 19 -11.39 0.80 -1.19
N GLN A 20 -11.54 0.06 -2.30
CA GLN A 20 -12.53 0.37 -3.33
C GLN A 20 -13.95 0.33 -2.77
N ALA A 21 -14.32 -0.73 -2.03
CA ALA A 21 -15.64 -0.86 -1.43
C ALA A 21 -15.93 0.25 -0.39
N LEU A 22 -14.95 0.59 0.44
CA LEU A 22 -15.06 1.69 1.41
C LEU A 22 -15.33 3.03 0.72
N THR A 23 -14.58 3.34 -0.34
CA THR A 23 -14.75 4.57 -1.12
C THR A 23 -16.11 4.58 -1.84
N ALA A 24 -16.49 3.46 -2.47
CA ALA A 24 -17.76 3.31 -3.17
C ALA A 24 -18.98 3.41 -2.26
N SER A 25 -18.85 3.05 -0.98
CA SER A 25 -19.94 3.13 0.00
C SER A 25 -20.43 4.56 0.26
N LYS A 26 -19.60 5.59 -0.03
CA LYS A 26 -19.85 7.01 0.27
C LYS A 26 -20.12 7.33 1.76
N GLN A 27 -19.89 6.37 2.65
CA GLN A 27 -20.05 6.58 4.10
C GLN A 27 -18.82 7.28 4.69
N VAL A 28 -17.65 7.04 4.09
CA VAL A 28 -16.35 7.61 4.48
C VAL A 28 -15.64 8.28 3.31
N GLU A 29 -14.86 9.31 3.64
CA GLU A 29 -13.85 9.89 2.76
C GLU A 29 -12.52 9.21 3.09
N LEU A 30 -12.11 8.25 2.25
CA LEU A 30 -10.92 7.44 2.46
C LEU A 30 -9.68 8.09 1.82
N LYS A 31 -8.57 8.11 2.56
CA LYS A 31 -7.22 8.27 2.01
C LYS A 31 -6.27 7.22 2.59
N VAL A 32 -5.53 6.53 1.73
CA VAL A 32 -4.56 5.49 2.11
C VAL A 32 -3.13 6.02 1.98
N PHE A 33 -2.29 5.78 2.98
CA PHE A 33 -0.88 6.17 2.98
C PHE A 33 0.00 4.92 2.95
N TYR A 34 0.87 4.84 1.95
CA TYR A 34 1.81 3.74 1.75
C TYR A 34 3.21 4.14 2.22
N THR A 35 3.65 3.59 3.36
CA THR A 35 4.90 4.03 4.02
C THR A 35 6.18 3.52 3.38
N TRP A 36 6.11 2.44 2.59
CA TRP A 36 7.28 1.90 1.89
C TRP A 36 7.61 2.66 0.59
N GLY A 37 6.68 3.47 0.09
CA GLY A 37 6.85 4.23 -1.16
C GLY A 37 6.58 3.40 -2.43
N GLU A 38 6.80 4.03 -3.58
CA GLU A 38 6.45 3.49 -4.91
C GLU A 38 7.15 2.18 -5.25
N GLY A 39 8.37 1.95 -4.73
CA GLY A 39 9.14 0.72 -4.93
C GLY A 39 8.47 -0.54 -4.36
N SER A 40 7.38 -0.39 -3.62
CA SER A 40 6.60 -1.50 -3.09
C SER A 40 5.61 -2.13 -4.08
N VAL A 41 5.29 -1.44 -5.19
CA VAL A 41 4.29 -1.92 -6.17
C VAL A 41 4.84 -3.07 -7.02
N LYS A 42 6.13 -3.01 -7.37
CA LYS A 42 6.83 -4.06 -8.11
C LYS A 42 8.10 -4.39 -7.37
N LYS A 43 8.09 -5.50 -6.64
CA LYS A 43 9.23 -5.92 -5.85
C LYS A 43 9.61 -7.36 -6.16
N PHE A 44 10.93 -7.60 -6.18
CA PHE A 44 11.48 -8.93 -6.10
C PHE A 44 11.26 -9.51 -4.70
N ASP A 45 10.50 -10.59 -4.64
CA ASP A 45 10.34 -11.37 -3.43
C ASP A 45 11.45 -12.43 -3.36
N PRO A 46 12.34 -12.38 -2.34
CA PRO A 46 13.45 -13.32 -2.20
C PRO A 46 13.01 -14.78 -1.99
N ASP A 47 11.86 -14.99 -1.35
CA ASP A 47 11.35 -16.33 -1.05
C ASP A 47 10.76 -16.97 -2.30
N PHE A 48 10.07 -16.19 -3.13
CA PHE A 48 9.54 -16.65 -4.42
C PHE A 48 10.55 -16.56 -5.57
N LYS A 49 11.68 -15.89 -5.36
CA LYS A 49 12.72 -15.59 -6.37
C LYS A 49 12.17 -14.98 -7.65
N LYS A 50 11.14 -14.14 -7.52
CA LYS A 50 10.41 -13.53 -8.65
C LYS A 50 10.00 -12.11 -8.31
N VAL A 51 9.87 -11.27 -9.34
CA VAL A 51 9.14 -10.01 -9.21
C VAL A 51 7.66 -10.33 -9.07
N ILE A 52 7.07 -9.90 -7.98
CA ILE A 52 5.63 -10.03 -7.76
C ILE A 52 4.96 -8.83 -8.42
N GLU A 53 4.09 -9.14 -9.38
CA GLU A 53 3.16 -8.21 -10.01
C GLU A 53 1.78 -8.86 -9.94
N TRP A 54 0.80 -8.12 -9.45
CA TRP A 54 -0.55 -8.63 -9.27
C TRP A 54 -1.38 -8.34 -10.51
N ASP A 55 -2.18 -9.31 -10.94
CA ASP A 55 -3.08 -9.19 -12.10
C ASP A 55 -4.33 -8.32 -11.81
N ILE A 56 -4.30 -7.49 -10.76
CA ILE A 56 -5.42 -6.62 -10.36
C ILE A 56 -4.95 -5.17 -10.15
N PRO A 57 -5.82 -4.18 -10.40
CA PRO A 57 -5.47 -2.78 -10.22
C PRO A 57 -5.43 -2.43 -8.73
N LEU A 58 -4.23 -2.51 -8.13
CA LEU A 58 -4.06 -2.32 -6.69
C LEU A 58 -4.35 -0.89 -6.21
N LEU A 59 -4.19 0.12 -7.07
CA LEU A 59 -4.18 1.54 -6.72
C LEU A 59 -5.35 2.32 -7.34
N GLU A 60 -6.34 1.63 -7.89
CA GLU A 60 -7.51 2.26 -8.52
C GLU A 60 -8.72 2.28 -7.58
N GLY A 61 -9.58 3.29 -7.75
CA GLY A 61 -10.88 3.38 -7.09
C GLY A 61 -10.88 3.92 -5.66
N TYR A 62 -9.74 4.42 -5.17
CA TYR A 62 -9.63 5.12 -3.88
C TYR A 62 -8.43 6.09 -3.89
N ALA A 63 -8.46 7.12 -3.03
CA ALA A 63 -7.37 8.07 -2.92
C ALA A 63 -6.20 7.49 -2.11
N TYR A 64 -4.98 7.67 -2.60
CA TYR A 64 -3.77 7.22 -1.90
C TYR A 64 -2.61 8.20 -2.05
N GLU A 65 -1.59 8.02 -1.21
CA GLU A 65 -0.33 8.74 -1.29
C GLU A 65 0.82 7.80 -0.90
N PHE A 66 1.89 7.80 -1.68
CA PHE A 66 3.15 7.17 -1.31
C PHE A 66 3.95 8.13 -0.44
N LEU A 67 4.40 7.64 0.71
CA LEU A 67 5.30 8.38 1.57
C LEU A 67 6.75 7.99 1.28
N THR A 68 7.66 8.93 1.47
CA THR A 68 9.10 8.63 1.45
C THR A 68 9.48 7.88 2.72
N ASN A 69 9.88 6.62 2.58
CA ASN A 69 10.46 5.84 3.66
C ASN A 69 11.77 6.49 4.12
N LYS A 70 11.86 6.89 5.39
CA LYS A 70 13.03 7.58 5.95
C LYS A 70 13.99 6.64 6.69
N SER A 71 13.81 5.32 6.58
CA SER A 71 14.78 4.37 7.12
C SER A 71 16.16 4.58 6.50
N SER A 72 17.20 4.50 7.33
CA SER A 72 18.60 4.52 6.88
C SER A 72 18.97 3.26 6.08
N ASP A 73 18.26 2.15 6.33
CA ASP A 73 18.34 0.90 5.57
C ASP A 73 16.90 0.47 5.20
N PRO A 74 16.36 0.91 4.05
CA PRO A 74 14.97 0.65 3.70
C PRO A 74 14.75 -0.78 3.21
N GLY A 75 13.74 -1.46 3.74
CA GLY A 75 13.38 -2.82 3.32
C GLY A 75 12.51 -3.59 4.31
N THR A 76 12.15 -4.82 3.95
CA THR A 76 11.35 -5.72 4.82
C THR A 76 12.20 -6.72 5.59
N HIS A 77 13.53 -6.68 5.42
CA HIS A 77 14.47 -7.61 6.05
C HIS A 77 14.72 -7.34 7.54
N HIS A 78 14.22 -6.23 8.07
CA HIS A 78 14.26 -5.92 9.50
C HIS A 78 13.13 -5.00 9.96
N PHE A 79 12.88 -4.98 11.27
CA PHE A 79 11.75 -4.26 11.90
C PHE A 79 11.69 -2.75 11.57
N ARG A 80 12.84 -2.07 11.54
CA ARG A 80 12.92 -0.61 11.28
C ARG A 80 13.07 -0.23 9.81
N GLY A 81 12.80 -1.14 8.88
CA GLY A 81 13.10 -0.91 7.47
C GLY A 81 12.06 -0.08 6.74
N ILE A 82 10.95 0.26 7.40
CA ILE A 82 9.89 1.11 6.87
C ILE A 82 9.48 2.09 7.97
N ILE A 83 9.83 3.37 7.80
CA ILE A 83 9.60 4.47 8.77
C ILE A 83 8.96 5.65 8.06
#